data_AF-A0A9P6M7T0-F1
#
_entry.id   AF-A0A9P6M7T0-F1
#
_cell.length_a   1.000
_cell.length_b   1.000
_cell.length_c   1.000
_cell.angle_alpha   90.00
_cell.angle_beta   90.00
_cell.angle_gamma   90.00
#
_symmetry.space_group_name_H-M   'P 1'
#
loop_
_entity.id
_entity.type
_entity.pdbx_description
1 polymer ?
#
loop_
_entity_poly.entity_id
_entity_poly.type
_entity_poly.pdbx_seq_one_letter_code
_entity_poly.pdbx_strand_id
1 'polypeptide(L)'
;MKTLSISAAIAAVALSVLNVVNADLSKIVRVNPATQHFIDAQGRSRFFHGTNMVKKSFPWHMDVNNFVPSWSVVDRDIELMKSLNINIVRLGVHWAGVEPVRGQYNQTYLDVTQGIIKKFQDNGIYTLVDQHQDVWAAQLCGHGAPLWFVKSDWVTPGHRMPYPQKAPFAVDANGVPSDADCNSIDWSVSYLDYAVGNAFGRLYNNYDNLGDAWVAYWKVVATNYNALPGVMGYDLMNEPWVGDHMADPTLLTPGVADSRNLEPLWNKGNNAIRQ
;
A
#
# COMPACT_ATOMS: atom_id res chain seq x y z
N MET A 1 35.02 76.75 -26.16
CA MET A 1 34.88 75.33 -26.53
C MET A 1 34.40 74.57 -25.31
N LYS A 2 33.18 74.02 -25.36
CA LYS A 2 32.61 73.21 -24.27
C LYS A 2 33.15 71.79 -24.39
N THR A 3 33.87 71.32 -23.38
CA THR A 3 34.25 69.91 -23.22
C THR A 3 33.10 69.17 -22.52
N LEU A 4 32.47 68.22 -23.21
CA LEU A 4 31.58 67.23 -22.59
C LEU A 4 32.45 66.18 -21.89
N SER A 5 32.27 65.98 -20.58
CA SER A 5 32.72 64.76 -19.91
C SER A 5 31.59 63.72 -19.97
N ILE A 6 31.84 62.61 -20.65
CA ILE A 6 30.96 61.44 -20.63
C ILE A 6 31.32 60.64 -19.38
N SER A 7 30.45 60.67 -18.37
CA SER A 7 30.52 59.75 -17.24
C SER A 7 29.94 58.40 -17.68
N ALA A 8 30.80 57.38 -17.79
CA ALA A 8 30.37 56.01 -17.99
C ALA A 8 29.77 55.46 -16.69
N ALA A 9 28.45 55.25 -16.67
CA ALA A 9 27.78 54.51 -15.62
C ALA A 9 27.95 53.00 -15.89
N ILE A 10 28.79 52.34 -15.09
CA ILE A 10 28.89 50.88 -15.07
C ILE A 10 27.69 50.37 -14.28
N ALA A 11 26.66 49.87 -14.98
CA ALA A 11 25.58 49.12 -14.36
C ALA A 11 26.12 47.73 -14.01
N ALA A 12 26.36 47.47 -12.72
CA ALA A 12 26.62 46.13 -12.22
C ALA A 12 25.33 45.31 -12.34
N VAL A 13 25.25 44.48 -13.39
CA VAL A 13 24.24 43.43 -13.48
C VAL A 13 24.61 42.38 -12.44
N ALA A 14 23.94 42.41 -11.28
CA ALA A 14 23.98 41.30 -10.35
C ALA A 14 23.28 40.12 -11.02
N LEU A 15 24.05 39.20 -11.61
CA LEU A 15 23.57 37.87 -11.94
C LEU A 15 23.22 37.20 -10.59
N SER A 16 21.96 37.29 -10.20
CA SER A 16 21.40 36.34 -9.25
C SER A 16 21.49 34.98 -9.91
N VAL A 17 22.51 34.20 -9.54
CA VAL A 17 22.52 32.76 -9.78
C VAL A 17 21.31 32.24 -9.03
N LEU A 18 20.19 32.11 -9.74
CA LEU A 18 19.11 31.24 -9.33
C LEU A 18 19.77 29.87 -9.29
N ASN A 19 20.25 29.47 -8.11
CA ASN A 19 20.40 28.07 -7.81
C ASN A 19 19.08 27.47 -8.24
N VAL A 20 19.10 26.66 -9.29
CA VAL A 20 17.99 25.74 -9.56
C VAL A 20 18.03 24.85 -8.33
N VAL A 21 17.30 25.27 -7.29
CA VAL A 21 17.04 24.47 -6.12
C VAL A 21 16.24 23.33 -6.71
N ASN A 22 16.91 22.23 -7.06
CA ASN A 22 16.24 20.97 -7.22
C ASN A 22 15.36 20.87 -5.99
N ALA A 23 14.05 20.87 -6.22
CA ALA A 23 13.07 20.93 -5.16
C ALA A 23 13.22 19.63 -4.37
N ASP A 24 14.07 19.67 -3.34
CA ASP A 24 14.33 18.51 -2.51
C ASP A 24 12.99 17.96 -2.02
N LEU A 25 12.94 16.63 -2.03
CA LEU A 25 11.78 15.92 -1.54
C LEU A 25 11.52 16.38 -0.10
N SER A 26 10.24 16.60 0.21
CA SER A 26 9.83 17.08 1.52
C SER A 26 8.62 16.36 2.03
N LYS A 27 8.57 16.14 3.34
CA LYS A 27 7.46 15.46 3.99
C LYS A 27 6.13 16.15 3.68
N ILE A 28 5.14 15.36 3.25
CA ILE A 28 3.76 15.83 3.18
C ILE A 28 3.23 15.92 4.60
N VAL A 29 2.74 17.11 4.99
CA VAL A 29 2.36 17.37 6.38
C VAL A 29 0.85 17.54 6.58
N ARG A 30 0.11 17.88 5.51
CA ARG A 30 -1.35 18.03 5.56
C ARG A 30 -1.98 17.98 4.17
N VAL A 31 -3.30 17.78 4.14
CA VAL A 31 -4.16 18.14 3.02
C VAL A 31 -4.83 19.46 3.36
N ASN A 32 -4.81 20.43 2.44
CA ASN A 32 -5.56 21.66 2.61
C ASN A 32 -7.06 21.37 2.38
N PRO A 33 -7.95 21.55 3.37
CA PRO A 33 -9.36 21.19 3.21
C PRO A 33 -10.11 22.08 2.21
N ALA A 34 -9.63 23.31 1.96
CA ALA A 34 -10.27 24.22 1.01
C ALA A 34 -9.91 23.89 -0.44
N THR A 35 -8.66 23.49 -0.70
CA THR A 35 -8.17 23.20 -2.07
C THR A 35 -8.02 21.72 -2.37
N GLN A 36 -8.13 20.85 -1.37
CA GLN A 36 -7.85 19.41 -1.44
C GLN A 36 -6.42 19.09 -1.93
N HIS A 37 -5.48 20.03 -1.81
CA HIS A 37 -4.09 19.81 -2.20
C HIS A 37 -3.27 19.22 -1.05
N PHE A 38 -2.38 18.30 -1.37
CA PHE A 38 -1.32 17.87 -0.47
C PHE A 38 -0.28 18.98 -0.31
N ILE A 39 0.01 19.33 0.94
CA ILE A 39 0.95 20.40 1.29
C ILE A 39 2.18 19.79 1.97
N ASP A 40 3.35 20.11 1.44
CA ASP A 40 4.62 19.68 2.03
C ASP A 40 5.10 20.61 3.16
N ALA A 41 6.17 20.22 3.84
CA ALA A 41 6.72 20.94 4.99
C ALA A 41 7.25 22.35 4.63
N GLN A 42 7.45 22.68 3.34
CA GLN A 42 7.80 24.04 2.89
C GLN A 42 6.57 24.84 2.45
N GLY A 43 5.36 24.30 2.61
CA GLY A 43 4.11 24.98 2.25
C GLY A 43 3.76 24.90 0.76
N ARG A 44 4.44 24.07 -0.03
CA ARG A 44 4.15 23.91 -1.46
C ARG A 44 2.99 22.94 -1.67
N SER A 45 2.14 23.23 -2.65
CA SER A 45 1.19 22.23 -3.17
C SER A 45 1.94 21.20 -4.02
N ARG A 46 1.66 19.92 -3.81
CA ARG A 46 2.30 18.81 -4.54
C ARG A 46 1.27 18.07 -5.38
N PHE A 47 1.65 17.82 -6.63
CA PHE A 47 0.88 17.04 -7.60
C PHE A 47 1.63 15.76 -7.90
N PHE A 48 0.90 14.65 -7.99
CA PHE A 48 1.49 13.33 -8.02
C PHE A 48 1.09 12.58 -9.28
N HIS A 49 2.09 12.15 -10.06
CA HIS A 49 1.93 11.29 -11.22
C HIS A 49 2.84 10.08 -11.03
N GLY A 50 2.28 8.88 -11.12
CA GLY A 50 3.01 7.69 -10.70
C GLY A 50 2.38 6.39 -11.12
N THR A 51 2.91 5.32 -10.53
CA THR A 51 2.54 3.94 -10.84
C THR A 51 2.38 3.11 -9.57
N ASN A 52 1.76 1.94 -9.71
CA ASN A 52 1.73 0.91 -8.67
C ASN A 52 2.96 -0.01 -8.82
N MET A 53 3.54 -0.41 -7.70
CA MET A 53 4.57 -1.46 -7.65
C MET A 53 4.20 -2.45 -6.55
N VAL A 54 3.63 -3.58 -6.96
CA VAL A 54 3.09 -4.58 -6.04
C VAL A 54 3.55 -5.96 -6.49
N LYS A 55 4.28 -6.66 -5.61
CA LYS A 55 4.62 -8.07 -5.83
C LYS A 55 3.73 -8.96 -4.98
N LYS A 56 2.81 -9.64 -5.66
CA LYS A 56 1.70 -10.42 -5.06
C LYS A 56 2.09 -11.83 -4.61
N SER A 57 3.34 -12.22 -4.85
CA SER A 57 3.89 -13.54 -4.49
C SER A 57 5.16 -13.40 -3.67
N PHE A 58 5.50 -14.45 -2.91
CA PHE A 58 6.75 -14.52 -2.14
C PHE A 58 7.96 -14.15 -3.02
N PRO A 59 8.93 -13.34 -2.52
CA PRO A 59 9.04 -12.77 -1.17
C PRO A 59 8.29 -11.43 -0.94
N TRP A 60 7.28 -11.10 -1.75
CA TRP A 60 6.41 -9.92 -1.62
C TRP A 60 7.10 -8.55 -1.66
N HIS A 61 8.32 -8.50 -2.21
CA HIS A 61 9.04 -7.27 -2.53
C HIS A 61 9.78 -7.41 -3.87
N MET A 62 10.02 -6.28 -4.53
CA MET A 62 10.78 -6.22 -5.78
C MET A 62 12.24 -6.63 -5.57
N ASP A 63 12.88 -7.16 -6.62
CA ASP A 63 14.33 -7.42 -6.61
C ASP A 63 15.09 -6.09 -6.49
N VAL A 64 16.09 -6.04 -5.61
CA VAL A 64 16.88 -4.82 -5.34
C VAL A 64 18.33 -4.94 -5.82
N ASN A 65 18.70 -6.07 -6.41
CA ASN A 65 20.06 -6.40 -6.83
C ASN A 65 20.17 -6.54 -8.35
N ASN A 66 19.15 -7.10 -9.00
CA ASN A 66 19.15 -7.39 -10.42
C ASN A 66 18.05 -6.61 -11.12
N PHE A 67 18.33 -6.15 -12.34
CA PHE A 67 17.27 -5.65 -13.21
C PHE A 67 16.39 -6.82 -13.68
N VAL A 68 15.13 -6.82 -13.26
CA VAL A 68 14.11 -7.79 -13.67
C VAL A 68 12.93 -7.00 -14.21
N PRO A 69 12.60 -7.10 -15.51
CA PRO A 69 11.49 -6.35 -16.08
C PRO A 69 10.21 -6.48 -15.26
N SER A 70 9.66 -5.35 -14.83
CA SER A 70 8.46 -5.22 -13.98
C SER A 70 8.60 -5.66 -12.52
N TRP A 71 9.73 -6.24 -12.11
CA TRP A 71 9.89 -6.91 -10.82
C TRP A 71 11.14 -6.47 -10.03
N SER A 72 11.79 -5.37 -10.43
CA SER A 72 12.95 -4.81 -9.72
C SER A 72 12.77 -3.35 -9.36
N VAL A 73 13.58 -2.91 -8.39
CA VAL A 73 13.84 -1.49 -8.09
C VAL A 73 15.35 -1.31 -7.96
N VAL A 74 16.01 -1.22 -9.11
CA VAL A 74 17.44 -0.89 -9.22
C VAL A 74 17.65 0.47 -9.89
N ASP A 75 18.90 0.95 -10.03
CA ASP A 75 19.19 2.26 -10.61
C ASP A 75 18.56 2.46 -12.01
N ARG A 76 18.58 1.40 -12.82
CA ARG A 76 17.94 1.42 -14.15
C ARG A 76 16.43 1.69 -14.08
N ASP A 77 15.72 1.14 -13.09
CA ASP A 77 14.29 1.39 -12.92
C ASP A 77 14.04 2.83 -12.48
N ILE A 78 14.90 3.37 -11.61
CA ILE A 78 14.87 4.77 -11.17
C ILE A 78 15.05 5.72 -12.36
N GLU A 79 16.04 5.46 -13.22
CA GLU A 79 16.30 6.25 -14.43
C GLU A 79 15.10 6.24 -15.37
N LEU A 80 14.48 5.07 -15.58
CA LEU A 80 13.27 4.95 -16.38
C LEU A 80 12.12 5.78 -15.78
N MET A 81 11.85 5.64 -14.47
CA MET A 81 10.80 6.42 -13.80
C MET A 81 11.03 7.93 -13.91
N LYS A 82 12.29 8.38 -13.74
CA LYS A 82 12.66 9.79 -13.92
C LYS A 82 12.42 10.26 -15.36
N SER A 83 12.75 9.45 -16.36
CA SER A 83 12.50 9.80 -17.78
C SER A 83 11.00 9.95 -18.10
N LEU A 84 10.13 9.28 -17.33
CA LEU A 84 8.68 9.36 -17.44
C LEU A 84 8.07 10.44 -16.53
N ASN A 85 8.89 11.21 -15.81
CA ASN A 85 8.46 12.18 -14.80
C ASN A 85 7.57 11.58 -13.70
N ILE A 86 7.78 10.31 -13.36
CA ILE A 86 7.13 9.67 -12.20
C ILE A 86 7.71 10.30 -10.93
N ASN A 87 6.82 10.75 -10.04
CA ASN A 87 7.20 11.37 -8.77
C ASN A 87 6.53 10.71 -7.55
N ILE A 88 5.75 9.64 -7.75
CA ILE A 88 5.24 8.79 -6.68
C ILE A 88 5.15 7.33 -7.13
N VAL A 89 5.29 6.42 -6.18
CA VAL A 89 4.97 5.01 -6.33
C VAL A 89 3.96 4.60 -5.24
N ARG A 90 2.89 3.91 -5.61
CA ARG A 90 2.05 3.16 -4.66
C ARG A 90 2.69 1.78 -4.47
N LEU A 91 3.37 1.59 -3.35
CA LEU A 91 4.19 0.41 -3.06
C LEU A 91 3.40 -0.56 -2.18
N GLY A 92 3.17 -1.77 -2.71
CA GLY A 92 2.51 -2.83 -1.95
C GLY A 92 3.40 -3.41 -0.87
N VAL A 93 2.94 -3.38 0.38
CA VAL A 93 3.55 -3.97 1.57
C VAL A 93 2.56 -4.99 2.14
N HIS A 94 2.82 -6.28 1.90
CA HIS A 94 1.86 -7.33 2.23
C HIS A 94 1.89 -7.65 3.72
N TRP A 95 0.72 -7.86 4.34
CA TRP A 95 0.63 -8.29 5.73
C TRP A 95 1.33 -9.64 5.95
N ALA A 96 1.19 -10.57 4.99
CA ALA A 96 1.92 -11.84 4.98
C ALA A 96 3.46 -11.67 5.03
N GLY A 97 3.99 -10.61 4.43
CA GLY A 97 5.42 -10.30 4.48
C GLY A 97 5.85 -9.72 5.83
N VAL A 98 5.02 -8.84 6.40
CA VAL A 98 5.32 -8.14 7.68
C VAL A 98 5.12 -9.03 8.90
N GLU A 99 4.09 -9.89 8.93
CA GLU A 99 3.74 -10.73 10.09
C GLU A 99 3.50 -12.19 9.65
N PRO A 100 4.54 -12.90 9.18
CA PRO A 100 4.40 -14.29 8.69
C PRO A 100 3.97 -15.26 9.80
N VAL A 101 4.28 -14.95 11.05
CA VAL A 101 3.83 -15.67 12.25
C VAL A 101 3.14 -14.67 13.15
N ARG A 102 1.98 -15.03 13.68
CA ARG A 102 1.15 -14.12 14.48
C ARG A 102 1.93 -13.56 15.68
N GLY A 103 1.95 -12.23 15.79
CA GLY A 103 2.68 -11.47 16.79
C GLY A 103 4.20 -11.38 16.56
N GLN A 104 4.74 -12.00 15.51
CA GLN A 104 6.17 -12.00 15.19
C GLN A 104 6.40 -11.29 13.85
N TYR A 105 6.94 -10.08 13.93
CA TYR A 105 7.15 -9.22 12.77
C TYR A 105 8.49 -9.48 12.12
N ASN A 106 8.48 -9.59 10.79
CA ASN A 106 9.65 -9.88 9.98
C ASN A 106 10.45 -8.61 9.70
N GLN A 107 11.44 -8.32 10.54
CA GLN A 107 12.29 -7.15 10.38
C GLN A 107 13.07 -7.18 9.06
N THR A 108 13.49 -8.35 8.57
CA THR A 108 14.19 -8.44 7.28
C THR A 108 13.32 -7.95 6.12
N TYR A 109 12.02 -8.29 6.10
CA TYR A 109 11.11 -7.80 5.08
C TYR A 109 10.88 -6.28 5.19
N LEU A 110 10.74 -5.78 6.42
CA LEU A 110 10.59 -4.34 6.71
C LEU A 110 11.84 -3.56 6.28
N ASP A 111 13.04 -4.08 6.52
CA ASP A 111 14.31 -3.44 6.14
C ASP A 111 14.46 -3.36 4.61
N VAL A 112 14.11 -4.43 3.89
CA VAL A 112 14.16 -4.45 2.42
C VAL A 112 13.18 -3.43 1.82
N THR A 113 11.94 -3.41 2.30
CA THR A 113 10.93 -2.46 1.82
C THR A 113 11.23 -1.02 2.24
N GLN A 114 11.77 -0.79 3.43
CA GLN A 114 12.31 0.50 3.85
C GLN A 114 13.45 0.96 2.92
N GLY A 115 14.34 0.06 2.51
CA GLY A 115 15.39 0.32 1.53
C GLY A 115 14.85 0.74 0.16
N ILE A 116 13.78 0.09 -0.31
CA ILE A 116 13.07 0.47 -1.54
C ILE A 116 12.47 1.88 -1.42
N ILE A 117 11.75 2.17 -0.32
CA ILE A 117 11.17 3.50 -0.05
C ILE A 117 12.28 4.56 0.00
N LYS A 118 13.39 4.27 0.68
CA LYS A 118 14.54 5.18 0.76
C LYS A 118 15.15 5.42 -0.63
N LYS A 119 15.25 4.39 -1.47
CA LYS A 119 15.75 4.54 -2.84
C LYS A 119 14.84 5.44 -3.68
N PHE A 120 13.52 5.34 -3.55
CA PHE A 120 12.60 6.29 -4.18
C PHE A 120 12.79 7.71 -3.63
N GLN A 121 12.86 7.85 -2.31
CA GLN A 121 13.04 9.12 -1.62
C GLN A 121 14.29 9.86 -2.08
N ASP A 122 15.44 9.18 -2.10
CA ASP A 122 16.74 9.73 -2.50
C ASP A 122 16.75 10.18 -3.98
N ASN A 123 15.73 9.76 -4.74
CA ASN A 123 15.56 10.07 -6.15
C ASN A 123 14.36 11.00 -6.43
N GLY A 124 13.79 11.62 -5.40
CA GLY A 124 12.71 12.60 -5.54
C GLY A 124 11.33 11.98 -5.79
N ILE A 125 11.18 10.68 -5.54
CA ILE A 125 9.95 9.91 -5.76
C ILE A 125 9.32 9.61 -4.39
N TYR A 126 8.06 10.01 -4.19
CA TYR A 126 7.30 9.69 -3.00
C TYR A 126 6.85 8.23 -2.97
N THR A 127 6.48 7.74 -1.81
CA THR A 127 5.82 6.45 -1.65
C THR A 127 4.51 6.59 -0.90
N LEU A 128 3.43 6.08 -1.52
CA LEU A 128 2.19 5.74 -0.82
C LEU A 128 2.30 4.25 -0.44
N VAL A 129 2.39 3.95 0.85
CA VAL A 129 2.52 2.57 1.34
C VAL A 129 1.16 1.93 1.37
N ASP A 130 0.99 0.83 0.67
CA ASP A 130 -0.29 0.15 0.45
C ASP A 130 -0.30 -1.23 1.11
N GLN A 131 -1.22 -1.47 2.05
CA GLN A 131 -1.49 -2.84 2.49
C GLN A 131 -2.30 -3.56 1.42
N HIS A 132 -1.56 -4.16 0.49
CA HIS A 132 -2.16 -4.79 -0.66
C HIS A 132 -2.77 -6.14 -0.33
N GLN A 133 -3.96 -6.39 -0.88
CA GLN A 133 -4.65 -7.67 -0.87
C GLN A 133 -5.57 -7.78 -2.09
N ASP A 134 -5.71 -8.99 -2.63
CA ASP A 134 -6.82 -9.37 -3.51
C ASP A 134 -7.36 -10.70 -2.99
N VAL A 135 -8.69 -10.80 -2.83
CA VAL A 135 -9.35 -12.00 -2.26
C VAL A 135 -8.72 -12.43 -0.92
N TRP A 136 -8.16 -11.46 -0.19
CA TRP A 136 -7.60 -11.53 1.16
C TRP A 136 -6.38 -12.42 1.39
N ALA A 137 -6.42 -13.73 1.11
CA ALA A 137 -5.41 -14.69 1.56
C ALA A 137 -5.19 -15.85 0.57
N ALA A 138 -4.03 -16.52 0.66
CA ALA A 138 -3.68 -17.64 -0.21
C ALA A 138 -4.67 -18.81 -0.11
N GLN A 139 -5.20 -19.10 1.09
CA GLN A 139 -6.24 -20.12 1.28
C GLN A 139 -7.55 -19.85 0.53
N LEU A 140 -7.71 -18.62 0.03
CA LEU A 140 -8.89 -18.14 -0.69
C LEU A 140 -8.57 -17.84 -2.16
N CYS A 141 -7.49 -18.42 -2.70
CA CYS A 141 -6.97 -18.09 -4.04
C CYS A 141 -6.56 -16.61 -4.22
N GLY A 142 -6.32 -15.92 -3.11
CA GLY A 142 -5.90 -14.52 -3.06
C GLY A 142 -4.50 -14.32 -2.48
N HIS A 143 -4.24 -13.10 -2.01
CA HIS A 143 -3.03 -12.74 -1.28
C HIS A 143 -3.27 -11.51 -0.41
N GLY A 144 -2.36 -11.25 0.53
CA GLY A 144 -2.40 -10.07 1.40
C GLY A 144 -2.20 -10.46 2.85
N ALA A 145 -3.17 -11.15 3.43
CA ALA A 145 -3.14 -11.66 4.79
C ALA A 145 -2.23 -12.90 4.94
N PRO A 146 -1.60 -13.08 6.12
CA PRO A 146 -0.73 -14.22 6.40
C PRO A 146 -1.49 -15.54 6.49
N LEU A 147 -0.78 -16.66 6.27
CA LEU A 147 -1.36 -18.02 6.34
C LEU A 147 -2.00 -18.34 7.69
N TRP A 148 -1.55 -17.73 8.79
CA TRP A 148 -2.19 -17.96 10.09
C TRP A 148 -3.58 -17.34 10.20
N PHE A 149 -4.00 -16.46 9.29
CA PHE A 149 -5.28 -15.77 9.33
C PHE A 149 -6.46 -16.73 9.09
N VAL A 150 -6.59 -17.30 7.89
CA VAL A 150 -7.76 -18.10 7.50
C VAL A 150 -7.66 -19.53 8.05
N LYS A 151 -8.72 -20.00 8.70
CA LYS A 151 -8.82 -21.40 9.19
C LYS A 151 -9.81 -22.21 8.37
N SER A 152 -9.51 -23.49 8.18
CA SER A 152 -10.28 -24.41 7.32
C SER A 152 -11.61 -24.87 7.91
N ASP A 153 -11.84 -24.60 9.19
CA ASP A 153 -13.04 -24.94 9.96
C ASP A 153 -14.00 -23.75 10.16
N TRP A 154 -13.66 -22.57 9.65
CA TRP A 154 -14.51 -21.38 9.74
C TRP A 154 -15.79 -21.45 8.91
N VAL A 155 -15.79 -22.26 7.86
CA VAL A 155 -16.94 -22.56 7.01
C VAL A 155 -17.13 -24.07 6.91
N THR A 156 -18.37 -24.50 6.65
CA THR A 156 -18.67 -25.92 6.44
C THR A 156 -17.91 -26.46 5.23
N PRO A 157 -17.59 -27.76 5.16
CA PRO A 157 -16.83 -28.32 4.04
C PRO A 157 -17.40 -27.99 2.65
N GLY A 158 -18.73 -27.92 2.51
CA GLY A 158 -19.41 -27.57 1.26
C GLY A 158 -19.33 -26.09 0.87
N HIS A 159 -19.00 -25.19 1.81
CA HIS A 159 -18.88 -23.74 1.58
C HIS A 159 -17.44 -23.25 1.55
N ARG A 160 -16.47 -24.17 1.52
CA ARG A 160 -15.05 -23.82 1.32
C ARG A 160 -14.83 -23.24 -0.08
N MET A 161 -13.71 -22.55 -0.25
CA MET A 161 -13.29 -21.96 -1.51
C MET A 161 -13.36 -23.02 -2.65
N PRO A 162 -13.97 -22.73 -3.81
CA PRO A 162 -14.52 -21.45 -4.27
C PRO A 162 -16.05 -21.43 -4.33
N TYR A 163 -16.74 -21.98 -3.33
CA TYR A 163 -18.21 -22.03 -3.38
C TYR A 163 -18.81 -20.62 -3.23
N PRO A 164 -19.74 -20.18 -4.12
CA PRO A 164 -20.57 -21.01 -5.01
C PRO A 164 -20.10 -21.18 -6.46
N GLN A 165 -18.97 -20.59 -6.87
CA GLN A 165 -18.50 -20.69 -8.27
C GLN A 165 -18.27 -22.14 -8.71
N LYS A 166 -17.67 -22.96 -7.83
CA LYS A 166 -17.46 -24.40 -8.07
C LYS A 166 -17.58 -25.20 -6.76
N ALA A 167 -17.51 -26.52 -6.91
CA ALA A 167 -17.29 -27.41 -5.78
C ALA A 167 -15.96 -27.06 -5.08
N PRO A 168 -15.88 -27.18 -3.74
CA PRO A 168 -14.67 -26.89 -2.98
C PRO A 168 -13.40 -27.56 -3.52
N PHE A 169 -12.30 -26.80 -3.56
CA PHE A 169 -11.03 -27.30 -4.02
C PHE A 169 -10.36 -28.23 -3.02
N ALA A 170 -9.51 -29.14 -3.54
CA ALA A 170 -8.50 -29.78 -2.73
C ALA A 170 -7.46 -28.74 -2.29
N VAL A 171 -6.86 -28.96 -1.13
CA VAL A 171 -5.91 -28.02 -0.53
C VAL A 171 -4.70 -28.75 0.03
N ASP A 172 -3.58 -28.03 0.12
CA ASP A 172 -2.37 -28.53 0.78
C ASP A 172 -2.49 -28.53 2.32
N ALA A 173 -1.38 -28.82 3.01
CA ALA A 173 -1.32 -28.82 4.47
C ALA A 173 -1.58 -27.45 5.12
N ASN A 174 -1.43 -26.35 4.38
CA ASN A 174 -1.72 -24.99 4.83
C ASN A 174 -3.15 -24.55 4.47
N GLY A 175 -3.95 -25.41 3.82
CA GLY A 175 -5.28 -25.06 3.35
C GLY A 175 -5.27 -24.21 2.07
N VAL A 176 -4.17 -24.22 1.31
CA VAL A 176 -4.01 -23.44 0.08
C VAL A 176 -4.37 -24.31 -1.13
N PRO A 177 -5.32 -23.89 -2.00
CA PRO A 177 -5.58 -24.56 -3.27
C PRO A 177 -4.40 -24.42 -4.24
N SER A 178 -4.35 -25.28 -5.27
CA SER A 178 -3.28 -25.18 -6.27
C SER A 178 -3.46 -23.95 -7.17
N ASP A 179 -2.37 -23.43 -7.74
CA ASP A 179 -2.43 -22.34 -8.73
C ASP A 179 -3.31 -22.71 -9.93
N ALA A 180 -3.31 -23.99 -10.33
CA ALA A 180 -4.16 -24.47 -11.42
C ALA A 180 -5.66 -24.36 -11.09
N ASP A 181 -6.04 -24.70 -9.84
CA ASP A 181 -7.41 -24.57 -9.37
C ASP A 181 -7.82 -23.09 -9.28
N CYS A 182 -6.97 -22.26 -8.68
CA CYS A 182 -7.23 -20.82 -8.55
C CYS A 182 -7.33 -20.10 -9.89
N ASN A 183 -6.53 -20.49 -10.89
CA ASN A 183 -6.63 -19.96 -12.26
C ASN A 183 -7.83 -20.52 -13.05
N SER A 184 -8.58 -21.46 -12.48
CA SER A 184 -9.75 -22.07 -13.14
C SER A 184 -11.07 -21.33 -12.86
N ILE A 185 -11.06 -20.32 -11.98
CA ILE A 185 -12.21 -19.51 -11.56
C ILE A 185 -12.00 -18.04 -11.89
N ASP A 186 -13.05 -17.23 -11.80
CA ASP A 186 -12.92 -15.78 -11.92
C ASP A 186 -12.53 -15.20 -10.56
N TRP A 187 -11.29 -14.74 -10.44
CA TRP A 187 -10.76 -14.20 -9.19
C TRP A 187 -11.58 -13.02 -8.66
N SER A 188 -12.17 -12.21 -9.55
CA SER A 188 -12.93 -11.02 -9.15
C SER A 188 -14.29 -11.40 -8.59
N VAL A 189 -14.89 -12.47 -9.11
CA VAL A 189 -16.15 -13.03 -8.61
C VAL A 189 -15.94 -13.73 -7.27
N SER A 190 -14.73 -14.17 -6.93
CA SER A 190 -14.41 -14.81 -5.65
C SER A 190 -14.69 -13.95 -4.43
N TYR A 191 -14.80 -12.63 -4.56
CA TYR A 191 -15.29 -11.79 -3.46
C TYR A 191 -16.70 -12.17 -2.99
N LEU A 192 -17.51 -12.78 -3.85
CA LEU A 192 -18.84 -13.31 -3.53
C LEU A 192 -18.82 -14.73 -2.95
N ASP A 193 -17.65 -15.35 -2.80
CA ASP A 193 -17.55 -16.70 -2.23
C ASP A 193 -17.75 -16.66 -0.71
N TYR A 194 -18.36 -17.73 -0.18
CA TYR A 194 -18.68 -17.85 1.25
C TYR A 194 -17.45 -17.69 2.15
N ALA A 195 -16.35 -18.35 1.78
CA ALA A 195 -15.12 -18.32 2.57
C ALA A 195 -14.47 -16.92 2.60
N VAL A 196 -14.62 -16.14 1.52
CA VAL A 196 -14.07 -14.78 1.42
C VAL A 196 -14.89 -13.81 2.25
N GLY A 197 -16.22 -13.81 2.08
CA GLY A 197 -17.12 -13.02 2.92
C GLY A 197 -16.90 -13.30 4.42
N ASN A 198 -16.79 -14.58 4.79
CA ASN A 198 -16.56 -14.97 6.18
C ASN A 198 -15.21 -14.47 6.73
N ALA A 199 -14.13 -14.53 5.94
CA ALA A 199 -12.82 -14.04 6.37
C ALA A 199 -12.82 -12.52 6.61
N PHE A 200 -13.42 -11.73 5.71
CA PHE A 200 -13.58 -10.29 5.92
C PHE A 200 -14.50 -9.97 7.10
N GLY A 201 -15.63 -10.70 7.25
CA GLY A 201 -16.52 -10.53 8.40
C GLY A 201 -15.80 -10.74 9.74
N ARG A 202 -14.92 -11.74 9.80
CA ARG A 202 -14.09 -12.04 10.99
C ARG A 202 -13.02 -10.99 11.27
N LEU A 203 -12.45 -10.37 10.22
CA LEU A 203 -11.58 -9.20 10.38
C LEU A 203 -12.36 -8.06 11.06
N TYR A 204 -13.51 -7.69 10.50
CA TYR A 204 -14.26 -6.50 10.93
C TYR A 204 -14.91 -6.66 12.30
N ASN A 205 -15.45 -7.84 12.62
CA ASN A 205 -16.02 -8.09 13.95
C ASN A 205 -14.96 -8.44 15.01
N ASN A 206 -13.67 -8.35 14.65
CA ASN A 206 -12.53 -8.65 15.50
C ASN A 206 -12.55 -10.07 16.11
N TYR A 207 -13.13 -11.03 15.39
CA TYR A 207 -13.12 -12.42 15.80
C TYR A 207 -11.69 -12.88 16.05
N ASP A 208 -11.46 -13.59 17.16
CA ASP A 208 -10.12 -14.04 17.57
C ASP A 208 -9.07 -12.91 17.54
N ASN A 209 -9.44 -11.64 17.80
CA ASN A 209 -8.54 -10.48 17.74
C ASN A 209 -7.89 -10.22 16.36
N LEU A 210 -8.54 -10.60 15.26
CA LEU A 210 -7.99 -10.42 13.91
C LEU A 210 -7.92 -8.95 13.49
N GLY A 211 -8.94 -8.15 13.84
CA GLY A 211 -8.92 -6.71 13.61
C GLY A 211 -7.82 -6.02 14.41
N ASP A 212 -7.61 -6.42 15.66
CA ASP A 212 -6.54 -5.87 16.49
C ASP A 212 -5.15 -6.30 16.00
N ALA A 213 -5.00 -7.49 15.41
CA ALA A 213 -3.77 -7.91 14.74
C ALA A 213 -3.47 -7.04 13.49
N TRP A 214 -4.49 -6.73 12.69
CA TRP A 214 -4.34 -5.79 11.57
C TRP A 214 -3.94 -4.39 12.03
N VAL A 215 -4.49 -3.92 13.16
CA VAL A 215 -4.08 -2.64 13.78
C VAL A 215 -2.62 -2.69 14.23
N ALA A 216 -2.18 -3.82 14.81
CA ALA A 216 -0.81 -4.00 15.25
C ALA A 216 0.19 -4.05 14.07
N TYR A 217 -0.19 -4.70 12.96
CA TYR A 217 0.53 -4.63 11.68
C TYR A 217 0.75 -3.17 11.26
N TRP A 218 -0.31 -2.35 11.25
CA TRP A 218 -0.19 -0.94 10.85
C TRP A 218 0.71 -0.13 11.76
N LYS A 219 0.66 -0.38 13.08
CA LYS A 219 1.57 0.24 14.03
C LYS A 219 3.02 -0.07 13.72
N VAL A 220 3.33 -1.33 13.40
CA VAL A 220 4.69 -1.77 13.04
C VAL A 220 5.16 -1.13 11.74
N VAL A 221 4.32 -1.12 10.70
CA VAL A 221 4.62 -0.49 9.40
C VAL A 221 4.88 1.01 9.58
N ALA A 222 4.00 1.73 10.29
CA ALA A 222 4.17 3.15 10.53
C ALA A 222 5.43 3.47 11.33
N THR A 223 5.70 2.70 12.39
CA THR A 223 6.91 2.87 13.22
C THR A 223 8.19 2.71 12.39
N ASN A 224 8.22 1.73 11.48
CA ASN A 224 9.40 1.47 10.64
C ASN A 224 9.63 2.57 9.60
N TYR A 225 8.57 3.22 9.10
CA TYR A 225 8.68 4.13 7.95
C TYR A 225 8.53 5.63 8.31
N ASN A 226 8.12 5.98 9.54
CA ASN A 226 7.75 7.35 9.91
C ASN A 226 8.88 8.41 9.73
N ALA A 227 10.13 7.97 9.78
CA ALA A 227 11.33 8.80 9.69
C ALA A 227 11.68 9.15 8.24
N LEU A 228 11.06 8.49 7.25
CA LEU A 228 11.29 8.73 5.83
C LEU A 228 10.37 9.86 5.33
N PRO A 229 10.88 11.08 5.03
CA PRO A 229 10.06 12.16 4.47
C PRO A 229 9.43 11.83 3.11
N GLY A 230 9.95 10.82 2.41
CA GLY A 230 9.41 10.31 1.15
C GLY A 230 8.10 9.54 1.29
N VAL A 231 7.74 9.10 2.50
CA VAL A 231 6.44 8.48 2.76
C VAL A 231 5.36 9.56 2.73
N MET A 232 4.54 9.54 1.68
CA MET A 232 3.40 10.45 1.52
C MET A 232 2.29 10.12 2.52
N GLY A 233 2.05 8.83 2.75
CA GLY A 233 0.97 8.33 3.59
C GLY A 233 0.83 6.81 3.49
N TYR A 234 -0.25 6.32 4.10
CA TYR A 234 -0.60 4.92 4.21
C TYR A 234 -1.99 4.69 3.62
N ASP A 235 -2.08 3.83 2.61
CA ASP A 235 -3.33 3.28 2.08
C ASP A 235 -3.67 2.03 2.88
N LEU A 236 -4.70 2.15 3.74
CA LEU A 236 -4.92 1.23 4.85
C LEU A 236 -5.28 -0.19 4.41
N MET A 237 -5.93 -0.34 3.26
CA MET A 237 -6.30 -1.64 2.70
C MET A 237 -6.67 -1.45 1.24
N ASN A 238 -5.99 -2.15 0.34
CA ASN A 238 -6.40 -2.23 -1.06
C ASN A 238 -7.82 -2.83 -1.15
N GLU A 239 -8.71 -2.17 -1.89
CA GLU A 239 -10.02 -2.70 -2.31
C GLU A 239 -10.76 -3.52 -1.22
N PRO A 240 -11.12 -2.90 -0.09
CA PRO A 240 -11.77 -3.62 1.01
C PRO A 240 -13.12 -4.19 0.58
N TRP A 241 -13.39 -5.43 0.98
CA TRP A 241 -14.67 -6.07 0.74
C TRP A 241 -15.67 -5.76 1.84
N VAL A 242 -16.96 -5.88 1.53
CA VAL A 242 -18.05 -5.46 2.43
C VAL A 242 -18.16 -6.27 3.73
N GLY A 243 -17.53 -7.44 3.83
CA GLY A 243 -17.66 -8.37 4.95
C GLY A 243 -18.44 -9.63 4.61
N ASP A 244 -19.03 -10.27 5.62
CA ASP A 244 -19.81 -11.51 5.49
C ASP A 244 -21.21 -11.24 4.93
N HIS A 245 -21.25 -10.87 3.65
CA HIS A 245 -22.46 -10.59 2.90
C HIS A 245 -23.35 -11.82 2.71
N MET A 246 -22.83 -13.03 2.92
CA MET A 246 -23.63 -14.26 2.90
C MET A 246 -24.45 -14.39 4.19
N ALA A 247 -23.92 -13.94 5.33
CA ALA A 247 -24.65 -13.85 6.59
C ALA A 247 -25.56 -12.60 6.68
N ASP A 248 -25.09 -11.46 6.17
CA ASP A 248 -25.85 -10.20 6.10
C ASP A 248 -25.78 -9.57 4.70
N PRO A 249 -26.75 -9.89 3.81
CA PRO A 249 -26.79 -9.32 2.46
C PRO A 249 -26.95 -7.80 2.43
N THR A 250 -27.38 -7.17 3.53
CA THR A 250 -27.53 -5.70 3.58
C THR A 250 -26.19 -4.98 3.48
N LEU A 251 -25.07 -5.66 3.77
CA LEU A 251 -23.71 -5.14 3.60
C LEU A 251 -23.40 -4.73 2.15
N LEU A 252 -24.09 -5.29 1.15
CA LEU A 252 -23.95 -4.91 -0.26
C LEU A 252 -24.69 -3.59 -0.61
N THR A 253 -25.47 -3.04 0.32
CA THR A 253 -26.10 -1.73 0.14
C THR A 253 -25.07 -0.62 0.36
N PRO A 254 -24.92 0.34 -0.58
CA PRO A 254 -23.94 1.42 -0.44
C PRO A 254 -24.04 2.14 0.92
N GLY A 255 -22.91 2.33 1.61
CA GLY A 255 -22.83 2.99 2.91
C GLY A 255 -23.02 2.08 4.13
N VAL A 256 -23.63 0.89 3.97
CA VAL A 256 -23.90 0.00 5.11
C VAL A 256 -22.62 -0.66 5.61
N ALA A 257 -21.85 -1.30 4.73
CA ALA A 257 -20.56 -1.87 5.12
C ALA A 257 -19.54 -0.79 5.50
N ASP A 258 -19.57 0.38 4.84
CA ASP A 258 -18.69 1.50 5.14
C ASP A 258 -18.82 1.90 6.62
N SER A 259 -20.04 2.14 7.09
CA SER A 259 -20.31 2.57 8.46
C SER A 259 -20.19 1.45 9.51
N ARG A 260 -20.61 0.22 9.18
CA ARG A 260 -20.64 -0.90 10.15
C ARG A 260 -19.30 -1.62 10.29
N ASN A 261 -18.55 -1.73 9.20
CA ASN A 261 -17.36 -2.57 9.12
C ASN A 261 -16.08 -1.75 8.91
N LEU A 262 -16.03 -0.96 7.84
CA LEU A 262 -14.78 -0.28 7.43
C LEU A 262 -14.42 0.87 8.37
N GLU A 263 -15.32 1.83 8.59
CA GLU A 263 -15.06 3.02 9.42
C GLU A 263 -14.53 2.66 10.83
N PRO A 264 -15.12 1.71 11.58
CA PRO A 264 -14.59 1.33 12.89
C PRO A 264 -13.15 0.80 12.84
N LEU A 265 -12.84 -0.07 11.86
CA LEU A 265 -11.50 -0.63 11.70
C LEU A 265 -10.49 0.45 11.25
N TRP A 266 -10.89 1.33 10.33
CA TRP A 266 -10.07 2.45 9.85
C TRP A 266 -9.73 3.41 10.97
N ASN A 267 -10.71 3.74 11.82
CA ASN A 267 -10.50 4.59 12.99
C ASN A 267 -9.48 3.96 13.95
N LYS A 268 -9.57 2.64 14.21
CA LYS A 268 -8.55 1.94 15.01
C LYS A 268 -7.16 1.99 14.36
N GLY A 269 -7.06 1.68 13.07
CA GLY A 269 -5.80 1.72 12.32
C GLY A 269 -5.16 3.10 12.30
N ASN A 270 -5.94 4.13 11.96
CA ASN A 270 -5.50 5.53 11.97
C ASN A 270 -5.02 5.97 13.36
N ASN A 271 -5.71 5.56 14.43
CA ASN A 271 -5.26 5.87 15.79
C ASN A 271 -3.93 5.20 16.12
N ALA A 272 -3.74 3.93 15.74
CA ALA A 272 -2.50 3.21 16.01
C ALA A 272 -1.29 3.75 15.22
N ILE A 273 -1.51 4.21 13.98
CA ILE A 273 -0.48 4.86 13.15
C ILE A 273 -0.01 6.19 13.76
N ARG A 274 -0.86 6.86 14.55
CA ARG A 274 -0.58 8.18 15.13
C ARG A 274 0.03 8.14 16.54
N GLN A 275 0.17 6.96 17.13
CA GLN A 275 0.85 6.76 18.42
C GLN A 275 2.36 6.72 18.23
#